data_AF-A0A1I0Y188-F1
#
_entry.id   AF-A0A1I0Y188-F1
#
_cell.length_a   1.000
_cell.length_b   1.000
_cell.length_c   1.000
_cell.angle_alpha   90.00
_cell.angle_beta   90.00
_cell.angle_gamma   90.00
#
_symmetry.space_group_name_H-M   'P 1'
#
loop_
_entity.id
_entity.type
_entity.pdbx_description
1 polymer ?
#
loop_
_entity_poly.entity_id
_entity_poly.type
_entity_poly.pdbx_seq_one_letter_code
_entity_poly.pdbx_strand_id
1 'polypeptide(L)' 'MIVQEARDSGIHDVLASLTDQINVEGLEIVKNGVTLASEPFDTPMHYDWVCRKEGDPWPDENG' A
#
# COMPACT_ATOMS: atom_id res chain seq x y z
N MET A 1 -7.43 4.34 21.19
CA MET A 1 -6.73 5.50 21.82
C MET A 1 -6.60 6.53 20.73
N ILE A 2 -7.09 7.76 20.95
CA ILE A 2 -7.24 8.80 19.91
C ILE A 2 -5.97 8.97 19.04
N VAL A 3 -4.77 8.85 19.61
CA VAL A 3 -3.49 8.97 18.88
C VAL A 3 -3.29 7.85 17.86
N GLN A 4 -3.67 6.61 18.17
CA GLN A 4 -3.53 5.49 17.23
C GLN A 4 -4.54 5.61 16.08
N GLU A 5 -5.76 6.01 16.38
CA GLU A 5 -6.81 6.24 15.37
C GLU A 5 -6.42 7.38 14.42
N ALA A 6 -5.91 8.49 14.94
CA ALA A 6 -5.42 9.61 14.11
C ALA A 6 -4.24 9.19 13.22
N ARG A 7 -3.32 8.36 13.73
CA ARG A 7 -2.21 7.82 12.95
C ARG A 7 -2.71 6.91 11.83
N ASP A 8 -3.62 6.00 12.14
CA ASP A 8 -4.15 5.02 11.18
C ASP A 8 -4.94 5.75 10.07
N SER A 9 -5.72 6.78 10.44
CA SER A 9 -6.43 7.63 9.47
C SER A 9 -5.47 8.38 8.53
N GLY A 10 -4.37 8.93 9.07
CA GLY A 10 -3.38 9.62 8.23
C GLY A 10 -2.67 8.67 7.25
N ILE A 11 -2.45 7.42 7.66
CA ILE A 11 -1.89 6.39 6.76
C ILE A 11 -2.89 6.03 5.66
N HIS A 12 -4.17 5.86 6.01
CA HIS A 12 -5.24 5.61 5.05
C HIS A 12 -5.29 6.67 3.94
N ASP A 13 -5.34 7.95 4.32
CA ASP A 13 -5.45 9.06 3.36
C ASP A 13 -4.27 9.09 2.37
N VAL A 14 -3.05 8.85 2.86
CA VAL A 14 -1.85 8.81 2.02
C VAL A 14 -1.88 7.63 1.06
N LEU A 15 -2.23 6.43 1.54
CA LEU A 15 -2.28 5.23 0.70
C LEU A 15 -3.39 5.28 -0.34
N ALA A 16 -4.53 5.87 0.00
CA ALA A 16 -5.62 6.13 -0.95
C ALA A 16 -5.16 7.10 -2.05
N SER A 17 -4.54 8.22 -1.67
CA SER A 17 -4.02 9.20 -2.64
C SER A 17 -2.95 8.62 -3.57
N LEU A 18 -2.06 7.76 -3.05
CA LEU A 18 -1.07 7.07 -3.88
C LEU A 18 -1.72 6.08 -4.85
N THR A 19 -2.73 5.32 -4.38
CA THR A 19 -3.49 4.39 -5.23
C THR A 19 -4.14 5.15 -6.41
N ASP A 20 -4.72 6.31 -6.15
CA ASP A 20 -5.30 7.16 -7.20
C ASP A 20 -4.24 7.66 -8.19
N GLN A 21 -3.09 8.15 -7.70
CA GLN A 21 -2.00 8.60 -8.57
C GLN A 21 -1.43 7.47 -9.44
N ILE A 22 -1.34 6.24 -8.90
CA ILE A 22 -0.93 5.07 -9.67
C ILE A 22 -1.97 4.76 -10.76
N ASN A 23 -3.24 4.64 -10.38
CA ASN A 23 -4.28 4.12 -11.26
C ASN A 23 -4.77 5.14 -12.30
N VAL A 24 -4.69 6.44 -11.99
CA VAL A 24 -5.19 7.53 -12.84
C VAL A 24 -4.07 8.28 -13.54
N GLU A 25 -2.97 8.56 -12.83
CA GLU A 25 -1.89 9.42 -13.34
C GLU A 25 -0.68 8.62 -13.86
N GLY A 26 -0.67 7.30 -13.67
CA GLY A 26 0.42 6.42 -14.11
C GLY A 26 1.67 6.54 -13.26
N LEU A 27 1.53 6.87 -11.97
CA LEU A 27 2.64 6.88 -11.02
C LEU A 27 3.24 5.46 -10.89
N GLU A 28 4.56 5.34 -10.99
CA GLU A 28 5.29 4.07 -10.81
C GLU A 28 6.19 4.13 -9.56
N ILE A 29 6.19 3.06 -8.78
CA ILE A 29 7.09 2.91 -7.63
C ILE A 29 8.29 2.06 -8.06
N VAL A 30 9.48 2.66 -8.09
CA VAL A 30 10.70 1.97 -8.52
C VAL A 30 11.70 1.86 -7.36
N LYS A 31 12.19 0.64 -7.09
CA LYS A 31 13.22 0.35 -6.08
C LYS A 31 14.41 -0.34 -6.74
N ASN A 32 15.60 0.25 -6.63
CA ASN A 32 16.83 -0.28 -7.24
C ASN A 32 16.70 -0.60 -8.75
N GLY A 33 15.92 0.19 -9.48
CA GLY A 33 15.66 -0.02 -10.90
C GLY A 33 14.59 -1.07 -11.23
N VAL A 34 13.94 -1.66 -10.22
CA VAL A 34 12.82 -2.59 -10.40
C VAL A 34 11.51 -1.87 -10.08
N THR A 35 10.58 -1.86 -11.03
CA THR A 35 9.21 -1.38 -10.80
C THR A 35 8.49 -2.37 -9.90
N LEU A 36 7.98 -1.89 -8.76
CA LEU A 36 7.20 -2.69 -7.83
C LEU A 36 5.75 -2.81 -8.32
N ALA A 37 5.13 -3.95 -8.04
CA ALA A 37 3.71 -4.12 -8.26
C ALA A 37 2.93 -3.10 -7.40
N SER A 38 2.05 -2.34 -8.05
CA SER A 38 1.17 -1.38 -7.37
C SER A 38 0.07 -2.04 -6.56
N GLU A 39 -0.45 -3.18 -7.03
CA GLU A 39 -1.51 -3.97 -6.40
C GLU A 39 -1.14 -5.46 -6.45
N PRO A 40 -0.18 -5.94 -5.64
CA PRO A 40 0.28 -7.34 -5.68
C PRO A 40 -0.79 -8.36 -5.29
N PHE A 41 -1.91 -7.91 -4.70
CA PHE A 41 -3.06 -8.73 -4.30
C PHE A 41 -4.34 -8.39 -5.05
N ASP A 42 -4.27 -7.55 -6.10
CA ASP A 42 -5.45 -6.93 -6.72
C ASP A 42 -6.31 -6.16 -5.69
N THR A 43 -5.68 -5.62 -4.65
CA THR A 43 -6.33 -4.79 -3.63
C THR A 43 -5.63 -3.44 -3.47
N PRO A 44 -6.35 -2.39 -3.04
CA PRO A 44 -5.74 -1.09 -2.75
C PRO A 44 -4.66 -1.20 -1.67
N MET A 45 -3.62 -0.36 -1.76
CA MET A 45 -2.47 -0.37 -0.84
C MET A 45 -2.85 -0.29 0.66
N HIS A 46 -3.96 0.37 0.99
CA HIS A 46 -4.47 0.43 2.36
C HIS A 46 -4.88 -0.95 2.90
N TYR A 47 -5.54 -1.77 2.08
CA TYR A 47 -5.97 -3.11 2.49
C TYR A 47 -4.76 -3.99 2.78
N ASP A 48 -3.79 -4.00 1.87
CA ASP A 48 -2.51 -4.66 2.07
C ASP A 48 -1.85 -4.21 3.38
N TRP A 49 -1.76 -2.89 3.63
CA TRP A 49 -1.18 -2.36 4.87
C TRP A 49 -1.88 -2.90 6.14
N VAL A 50 -3.21 -2.99 6.15
CA VAL A 50 -3.96 -3.57 7.28
C VAL A 50 -3.57 -5.03 7.50
N CYS A 51 -3.55 -5.85 6.45
CA CYS A 51 -3.15 -7.25 6.54
C CYS A 51 -1.75 -7.42 7.14
N ARG A 52 -0.74 -6.63 6.67
CA ARG A 52 0.62 -6.71 7.24
C ARG A 52 0.68 -6.23 8.68
N LYS A 53 -0.13 -5.25 9.06
CA LYS A 53 -0.24 -4.78 10.44
C LYS A 53 -0.80 -5.88 11.35
N GLU A 54 -1.68 -6.73 10.83
CA GLU A 54 -2.27 -7.89 11.53
C GLU A 54 -1.35 -9.13 11.55
N GLY A 55 -0.25 -9.10 10.78
CA GLY A 55 0.78 -10.13 10.78
C GLY A 55 0.77 -11.02 9.53
N ASP A 56 -0.04 -10.70 8.53
CA ASP A 56 -0.06 -11.45 7.27
C ASP A 56 1.27 -11.27 6.52
N PRO A 57 1.80 -12.35 5.91
CA PRO A 57 3.05 -12.29 5.17
C PRO A 57 2.90 -11.46 3.89
N TRP A 58 4.00 -10.82 3.47
CA TRP A 58 4.13 -10.30 2.11
C TRP A 58 4.26 -11.51 1.16
N PRO A 59 3.72 -11.47 -0.07
CA PRO A 59 3.92 -12.55 -1.02
C PRO A 59 5.40 -12.56 -1.35
N ASP A 60 6.01 -13.70 -1.15
CA ASP A 60 7.38 -13.92 -1.55
C ASP A 60 7.55 -13.58 -3.03
N GLU A 61 8.71 -13.06 -3.40
CA GLU A 61 9.06 -12.63 -4.77
C GLU A 61 9.07 -13.80 -5.79
N ASN A 62 8.48 -14.96 -5.42
CA ASN A 62 8.41 -16.22 -6.16
C ASN A 62 6.98 -16.65 -6.53
N GLY A 63 5.97 -15.78 -6.38
CA GLY A 63 4.60 -16.02 -6.84
C GLY A 63 4.21 -15.13 -8.01
#